data_AF-A0A9W8KXG9-F1
#
_entry.id   AF-A0A9W8KXG9-F1
#
_cell.length_a   1.000
_cell.length_b   1.000
_cell.length_c   1.000
_cell.angle_alpha   90.00
_cell.angle_beta   90.00
_cell.angle_gamma   90.00
#
_symmetry.space_group_name_H-M   'P 1'
#
loop_
_entity.id
_entity.type
_entity.pdbx_description
1 polymer ?
#
loop_
_entity_poly.entity_id
_entity_poly.type
_entity_poly.pdbx_seq_one_letter_code
_entity_poly.pdbx_strand_id
1 'polypeptide(L)'
;MEESRAALQRLRTNLDISIEFEDMVAMLDAQAVSAATPPPTLWQVLSGKTEVDLRHLVFCVLFLMMSQQWSGAKGVMFYSTEILSSTFHLTTSERHHIPSIAQLLTLGVGAIGAVAVIIGMNILDKAGRRTVLIVSSLSTSICAALIVIGSKLDLGPMVATAMYLFNLVFQSGVGFVPYLSASELLPYNVLGSISGLAASVNCLTLFVVSFVFPILDKALGPYLFTPFIATNFLTFLFG
;
A
#
# COMPACT_ATOMS: atom_id res chain seq x y z
N MET A 1 -32.48 8.08 17.06
CA MET A 1 -33.19 7.95 15.76
C MET A 1 -33.58 9.31 15.19
N GLU A 2 -34.29 10.19 15.91
CA GLU A 2 -34.62 11.52 15.39
C GLU A 2 -33.40 12.44 15.23
N GLU A 3 -32.47 12.45 16.19
CA GLU A 3 -31.22 13.23 16.08
C GLU A 3 -30.34 12.76 14.92
N SER A 4 -30.24 11.44 14.70
CA SER A 4 -29.48 10.85 13.59
C SER A 4 -30.11 11.18 12.23
N ARG A 5 -31.45 11.16 12.13
CA ARG A 5 -32.17 11.58 10.92
C ARG A 5 -32.00 13.08 10.65
N ALA A 6 -32.07 13.92 11.67
CA ALA A 6 -31.87 15.36 11.54
C ALA A 6 -30.42 15.72 11.14
N ALA A 7 -29.43 15.01 11.66
CA ALA A 7 -28.03 15.15 11.25
C ALA A 7 -27.83 14.72 9.79
N LEU A 8 -28.47 13.62 9.37
CA LEU A 8 -28.43 13.14 7.99
C LEU A 8 -29.09 14.13 7.01
N GLN A 9 -30.23 14.72 7.39
CA GLN A 9 -30.90 15.75 6.61
C GLN A 9 -30.05 17.01 6.46
N ARG A 10 -29.26 17.37 7.48
CA ARG A 10 -28.28 18.47 7.39
C ARG A 10 -27.17 18.17 6.38
N LEU A 11 -26.66 16.94 6.36
CA LEU A 11 -25.63 16.47 5.42
C LEU A 11 -26.13 16.37 3.97
N ARG A 12 -27.41 16.00 3.78
CA ARG A 12 -28.06 15.78 2.49
C ARG A 12 -29.18 16.80 2.26
N THR A 13 -28.83 18.09 2.35
CA THR A 13 -29.77 19.22 2.44
C THR A 13 -30.84 19.28 1.34
N ASN A 14 -30.66 18.59 0.20
CA ASN A 14 -31.58 18.58 -0.96
C ASN A 14 -31.99 17.18 -1.45
N LEU A 15 -31.78 16.10 -0.70
CA LEU A 15 -32.13 14.73 -1.11
C LEU A 15 -33.13 14.10 -0.14
N ASP A 16 -34.00 13.22 -0.66
CA ASP A 16 -34.82 12.36 0.17
C ASP A 16 -33.93 11.31 0.86
N ILE A 17 -33.78 11.47 2.17
CA ILE A 17 -32.93 10.61 2.99
C ILE A 17 -33.64 9.36 3.49
N SER A 18 -34.92 9.18 3.19
CA SER A 18 -35.74 8.15 3.83
C SER A 18 -35.20 6.74 3.55
N ILE A 19 -34.79 6.48 2.30
CA ILE A 19 -34.19 5.21 1.86
C ILE A 19 -32.81 5.00 2.49
N GLU A 20 -31.93 6.02 2.43
CA GLU A 20 -30.57 5.93 2.99
C GLU A 20 -30.60 5.71 4.52
N PHE A 21 -31.54 6.37 5.21
CA PHE A 21 -31.76 6.19 6.64
C PHE A 21 -32.28 4.79 6.96
N GLU A 22 -33.21 4.26 6.17
CA GLU A 22 -33.73 2.91 6.33
C GLU A 22 -32.64 1.86 6.10
N ASP A 23 -31.82 2.02 5.06
CA ASP A 23 -30.65 1.16 4.81
C ASP A 23 -29.64 1.21 5.95
N MET A 24 -29.34 2.39 6.50
CA MET A 24 -28.43 2.52 7.65
C MET A 24 -29.00 1.87 8.91
N VAL A 25 -30.30 1.99 9.16
CA VAL A 25 -30.98 1.31 10.28
C VAL A 25 -30.93 -0.20 10.08
N ALA A 26 -31.20 -0.69 8.87
CA ALA A 26 -31.09 -2.11 8.55
C ALA A 26 -29.66 -2.65 8.72
N MET A 27 -28.64 -1.88 8.33
CA MET A 27 -27.23 -2.22 8.58
C MET A 27 -26.90 -2.22 10.08
N LEU A 28 -27.42 -1.24 10.84
CA LEU A 28 -27.27 -1.17 12.30
C LEU A 28 -27.93 -2.37 12.99
N ASP A 29 -29.12 -2.77 12.55
CA ASP A 29 -29.82 -3.94 13.09
C ASP A 29 -29.07 -5.24 12.75
N ALA A 30 -28.57 -5.38 11.51
CA ALA A 30 -27.73 -6.50 11.12
C ALA A 30 -26.40 -6.54 11.92
N GLN A 31 -25.82 -5.39 12.23
CA GLN A 31 -24.65 -5.27 13.10
C GLN A 31 -25.00 -5.56 14.57
N ALA A 32 -26.16 -5.14 15.07
CA ALA A 32 -26.62 -5.41 16.43
C ALA A 32 -26.88 -6.91 16.64
N VAL A 33 -27.46 -7.58 15.64
CA VAL A 33 -27.59 -9.04 15.60
C VAL A 33 -26.19 -9.70 15.61
N SER A 34 -25.24 -9.17 14.85
CA SER A 34 -23.83 -9.65 14.86
C SER A 34 -23.09 -9.33 16.17
N ALA A 35 -23.51 -8.29 16.90
CA ALA A 35 -22.95 -7.88 18.20
C ALA A 35 -23.56 -8.66 19.38
N ALA A 36 -24.71 -9.32 19.17
CA ALA A 36 -25.28 -10.24 20.15
C ALA A 36 -24.40 -11.49 20.34
N THR A 37 -23.60 -11.84 19.34
CA THR A 37 -22.46 -12.76 19.48
C THR A 37 -21.20 -11.97 19.84
N PRO A 38 -20.45 -12.35 20.90
CA PRO A 38 -19.19 -11.68 21.20
C PRO A 38 -18.26 -11.79 19.99
N PRO A 39 -17.62 -10.69 19.53
CA PRO A 39 -16.71 -10.75 18.41
C PRO A 39 -15.61 -11.77 18.72
N PRO A 40 -15.28 -12.67 17.78
CA PRO A 40 -14.33 -13.73 18.05
C PRO A 40 -12.98 -13.11 18.38
N THR A 41 -12.36 -13.59 19.45
CA THR A 41 -11.03 -13.12 19.85
C THR A 41 -10.04 -13.39 18.71
N LEU A 42 -9.01 -12.55 18.54
CA LEU A 42 -7.93 -12.77 17.55
C LEU A 42 -7.40 -14.21 17.56
N TRP A 43 -7.22 -14.79 18.74
CA TRP A 43 -6.78 -16.17 18.89
C TRP A 43 -7.78 -17.19 18.34
N GLN A 44 -9.10 -16.94 18.48
CA GLN A 44 -10.15 -17.82 17.95
C GLN A 44 -10.19 -17.77 16.42
N VAL A 45 -10.00 -16.58 15.82
CA VAL A 45 -9.92 -16.41 14.36
C VAL A 45 -8.67 -17.11 13.81
N LEU A 46 -7.51 -16.91 14.45
CA LEU A 46 -6.25 -17.57 14.05
C LEU A 46 -6.27 -19.09 14.28
N SER A 47 -6.95 -19.55 15.32
CA SER A 47 -7.11 -20.99 15.61
C SER A 47 -8.15 -21.68 14.72
N GLY A 48 -8.87 -20.93 13.87
CA GLY A 48 -9.92 -21.48 13.01
C GLY A 48 -11.14 -21.98 13.77
N LYS A 49 -11.41 -21.45 14.97
CA LYS A 49 -12.56 -21.81 15.82
C LYS A 49 -13.79 -20.94 15.53
N THR A 50 -13.86 -20.35 14.34
CA THR A 50 -14.95 -19.48 13.88
C THR A 50 -15.89 -20.30 12.99
N GLU A 51 -17.16 -19.90 12.87
CA GLU A 51 -18.16 -20.60 12.04
C GLU A 51 -17.75 -20.74 10.57
N VAL A 52 -16.99 -19.77 10.06
CA VAL A 52 -16.36 -19.78 8.74
C VAL A 52 -14.85 -19.84 8.91
N ASP A 53 -14.16 -20.69 8.14
CA ASP A 53 -12.70 -20.77 8.19
C ASP A 53 -12.06 -19.55 7.52
N LEU A 54 -11.73 -18.55 8.34
CA LEU A 54 -11.15 -17.27 7.88
C LEU A 54 -9.63 -17.33 7.75
N ARG A 55 -8.97 -18.43 8.13
CA ARG A 55 -7.50 -18.52 8.20
C ARG A 55 -6.83 -18.24 6.86
N HIS A 56 -7.40 -18.77 5.77
CA HIS A 56 -6.89 -18.52 4.43
C HIS A 56 -7.00 -17.03 4.04
N LEU A 57 -8.13 -16.39 4.34
CA LEU A 57 -8.35 -14.97 4.06
C LEU A 57 -7.40 -14.08 4.87
N VAL A 58 -7.23 -14.38 6.16
CA VAL A 58 -6.27 -13.69 7.03
C VAL A 58 -4.84 -13.87 6.50
N PHE A 59 -4.46 -15.08 6.12
CA PHE A 59 -3.15 -15.35 5.52
C PHE A 59 -2.94 -14.54 4.24
N CYS A 60 -3.92 -14.50 3.32
CA CYS A 60 -3.84 -13.68 2.10
C CYS A 60 -3.65 -12.19 2.42
N VAL A 61 -4.41 -11.63 3.37
CA VAL A 61 -4.28 -10.21 3.75
C VAL A 61 -2.90 -9.92 4.33
N LEU A 62 -2.41 -10.75 5.24
CA LEU A 62 -1.09 -10.59 5.84
C LEU A 62 0.03 -10.73 4.79
N PHE A 63 -0.10 -11.71 3.90
CA PHE A 63 0.85 -11.91 2.79
C PHE A 63 0.87 -10.70 1.85
N LEU A 64 -0.28 -10.17 1.46
CA LEU A 64 -0.38 -8.99 0.60
C LEU A 64 0.28 -7.77 1.26
N MET A 65 0.03 -7.52 2.55
CA MET A 65 0.65 -6.42 3.30
C MET A 65 2.18 -6.58 3.41
N MET A 66 2.67 -7.80 3.65
CA MET A 66 4.12 -8.06 3.66
C MET A 66 4.72 -7.85 2.26
N SER A 67 4.08 -8.40 1.22
CA SER A 67 4.55 -8.29 -0.17
C SER A 67 4.65 -6.82 -0.62
N GLN A 68 3.73 -5.98 -0.14
CA GLN A 68 3.75 -4.55 -0.40
C GLN A 68 5.01 -3.88 0.14
N GLN A 69 5.42 -4.18 1.38
CA GLN A 69 6.62 -3.59 1.98
C GLN A 69 7.91 -4.11 1.34
N TRP A 70 7.93 -5.41 1.02
CA TRP A 70 9.02 -6.06 0.30
C TRP A 70 9.10 -5.72 -1.19
N SER A 71 8.24 -4.83 -1.69
CA SER A 71 8.36 -4.29 -3.05
C SER A 71 9.56 -3.33 -3.21
N GLY A 72 10.08 -2.78 -2.10
CA GLY A 72 11.16 -1.80 -2.09
C GLY A 72 10.70 -0.35 -2.09
N ALA A 73 9.40 -0.07 -2.16
CA ALA A 73 8.86 1.29 -2.25
C ALA A 73 9.21 2.19 -1.07
N LYS A 74 9.23 1.66 0.16
CA LYS A 74 9.62 2.44 1.34
C LYS A 74 11.12 2.71 1.39
N GLY A 75 11.93 1.78 0.89
CA GLY A 75 13.36 1.99 0.68
C GLY A 75 13.63 3.13 -0.30
N VAL A 76 12.96 3.12 -1.46
CA VAL A 76 13.01 4.24 -2.43
C VAL A 76 12.57 5.54 -1.76
N MET A 77 11.47 5.54 -1.02
CA MET A 77 10.95 6.75 -0.39
C MET A 77 11.92 7.34 0.63
N PHE A 78 12.48 6.53 1.52
CA PHE A 78 13.37 7.00 2.60
C PHE A 78 14.79 7.30 2.13
N TYR A 79 15.32 6.50 1.20
CA TYR A 79 16.72 6.58 0.77
C TYR A 79 16.88 7.15 -0.64
N SER A 80 15.82 7.70 -1.25
CA SER A 80 15.89 8.28 -2.60
C SER A 80 17.00 9.30 -2.77
N THR A 81 17.14 10.23 -1.82
CA THR A 81 18.20 11.24 -1.83
C THR A 81 19.59 10.61 -1.82
N GLU A 82 19.77 9.53 -1.05
CA GLU A 82 21.06 8.84 -0.94
C GLU A 82 21.40 8.10 -2.25
N ILE A 83 20.45 7.35 -2.80
CA ILE A 83 20.57 6.62 -4.08
C ILE A 83 20.84 7.58 -5.25
N LEU A 84 20.13 8.70 -5.31
CA LEU A 84 20.35 9.70 -6.36
C LEU A 84 21.71 10.38 -6.18
N SER A 85 22.07 10.75 -4.94
CA SER A 85 23.35 11.40 -4.69
C SER A 85 24.56 10.51 -5.01
N SER A 86 24.46 9.19 -4.78
CA SER A 86 25.52 8.24 -5.13
C SER A 86 25.63 8.04 -6.64
N THR A 87 24.52 8.05 -7.37
CA THR A 87 24.49 7.84 -8.84
C THR A 87 24.89 9.09 -9.63
N PHE A 88 24.59 10.30 -9.12
CA PHE A 88 24.94 11.55 -9.80
C PHE A 88 26.31 12.12 -9.39
N HIS A 89 27.08 11.43 -8.54
CA HIS A 89 28.35 11.91 -7.96
C HIS A 89 28.25 13.33 -7.38
N LEU A 90 27.10 13.69 -6.81
CA LEU A 90 26.84 15.07 -6.38
C LEU A 90 27.71 15.41 -5.17
N THR A 91 28.49 16.49 -5.30
CA THR A 91 29.36 17.01 -4.24
C THR A 91 28.55 17.50 -3.03
N THR A 92 29.09 17.33 -1.82
CA THR A 92 28.46 17.70 -0.53
C THR A 92 27.94 19.15 -0.45
N SER A 93 28.44 20.06 -1.30
CA SER A 93 28.01 21.45 -1.38
C SER A 93 26.60 21.63 -1.98
N GLU A 94 26.17 20.76 -2.91
CA GLU A 94 24.81 20.81 -3.47
C GLU A 94 23.80 20.15 -2.53
N ARG A 95 24.24 19.18 -1.70
CA ARG A 95 23.43 18.55 -0.64
C ARG A 95 22.85 19.55 0.37
N HIS A 96 23.49 20.70 0.59
CA HIS A 96 23.12 21.66 1.63
C HIS A 96 22.13 22.75 1.16
N HIS A 97 21.99 22.98 -0.15
CA HIS A 97 21.00 23.92 -0.72
C HIS A 97 19.63 23.27 -0.98
N ILE A 98 19.50 21.99 -0.60
CA ILE A 98 18.35 21.12 -0.81
C ILE A 98 17.27 21.16 0.29
N PRO A 99 17.40 21.71 1.52
CA PRO A 99 16.35 21.51 2.52
C PRO A 99 14.99 22.09 2.10
N SER A 100 14.95 23.18 1.33
CA SER A 100 13.73 23.76 0.75
C SER A 100 13.27 23.07 -0.56
N ILE A 101 14.20 22.62 -1.41
CA ILE A 101 13.89 21.93 -2.67
C ILE A 101 13.49 20.47 -2.44
N ALA A 102 14.11 19.76 -1.50
CA ALA A 102 13.71 18.41 -1.09
C ALA A 102 12.33 18.39 -0.46
N GLN A 103 11.96 19.41 0.31
CA GLN A 103 10.58 19.54 0.81
C GLN A 103 9.59 19.69 -0.34
N LEU A 104 9.87 20.55 -1.32
CA LEU A 104 9.06 20.70 -2.53
C LEU A 104 9.01 19.42 -3.38
N LEU A 105 10.13 18.71 -3.52
CA LEU A 105 10.22 17.44 -4.24
C LEU A 105 9.46 16.33 -3.52
N THR A 106 9.55 16.25 -2.19
CA THR A 106 8.80 15.29 -1.37
C THR A 106 7.31 15.56 -1.47
N LEU A 107 6.91 16.83 -1.43
CA LEU A 107 5.53 17.26 -1.62
C LEU A 107 5.06 16.94 -3.04
N GLY A 108 5.93 17.11 -4.05
CA GLY A 108 5.71 16.70 -5.43
C GLY A 108 5.50 15.18 -5.57
N VAL A 109 6.35 14.35 -4.94
CA VAL A 109 6.21 12.89 -4.92
C VAL A 109 4.89 12.48 -4.25
N GLY A 110 4.51 13.14 -3.16
CA GLY A 110 3.23 12.90 -2.49
C GLY A 110 2.03 13.28 -3.37
N ALA A 111 2.06 14.43 -4.02
CA ALA A 111 1.01 14.89 -4.94
C ALA A 111 0.88 13.97 -6.16
N ILE A 112 2.02 13.61 -6.76
CA ILE A 112 2.09 12.64 -7.87
C ILE A 112 1.54 11.28 -7.43
N GLY A 113 1.89 10.83 -6.23
CA GLY A 113 1.34 9.61 -5.65
C GLY A 113 -0.17 9.67 -5.46
N ALA A 114 -0.71 10.78 -4.98
CA ALA A 114 -2.16 10.96 -4.82
C ALA A 114 -2.90 10.90 -6.17
N VAL A 115 -2.38 11.56 -7.21
CA VAL A 115 -2.93 11.48 -8.56
C VAL A 115 -2.85 10.05 -9.10
N ALA A 116 -1.74 9.35 -8.87
CA ALA A 116 -1.57 7.96 -9.28
C ALA A 116 -2.58 7.02 -8.61
N VAL A 117 -2.90 7.24 -7.32
CA VAL A 117 -3.94 6.47 -6.62
C VAL A 117 -5.31 6.73 -7.25
N ILE A 118 -5.67 7.98 -7.55
CA ILE A 118 -6.97 8.30 -8.18
C ILE A 118 -7.08 7.60 -9.55
N ILE A 119 -6.03 7.66 -10.36
CA ILE A 119 -6.00 6.97 -11.66
C ILE A 119 -6.10 5.45 -11.44
N GLY A 120 -5.34 4.91 -10.49
CA GLY A 120 -5.35 3.50 -10.12
C GLY A 120 -6.72 2.99 -9.69
N MET A 121 -7.45 3.76 -8.87
CA MET A 121 -8.80 3.44 -8.44
C MET A 121 -9.78 3.40 -9.62
N ASN A 122 -9.70 4.35 -10.55
CA ASN A 122 -10.53 4.32 -11.76
C ASN A 122 -10.25 3.09 -12.65
N ILE A 123 -9.00 2.62 -12.68
CA ILE A 123 -8.62 1.39 -13.39
C ILE A 123 -9.12 0.17 -12.64
N LEU A 124 -9.04 0.18 -11.30
CA LEU A 124 -9.53 -0.88 -10.42
C LEU A 124 -11.00 -1.19 -10.65
N ASP A 125 -11.83 -0.15 -10.71
CA ASP A 125 -13.27 -0.28 -10.89
C ASP A 125 -13.64 -0.94 -12.23
N LYS A 126 -12.78 -0.81 -13.24
CA LYS A 126 -13.01 -1.36 -14.59
C LYS A 126 -12.37 -2.73 -14.80
N ALA A 127 -11.14 -2.93 -14.31
CA ALA A 127 -10.32 -4.11 -14.61
C ALA A 127 -10.34 -5.18 -13.50
N GLY A 128 -10.83 -4.82 -12.31
CA GLY A 128 -10.83 -5.66 -11.12
C GLY A 128 -9.51 -5.65 -10.35
N ARG A 129 -9.60 -6.03 -9.08
CA ARG A 129 -8.51 -5.93 -8.09
C ARG A 129 -7.30 -6.78 -8.47
N ARG A 130 -7.56 -8.02 -8.87
CA ARG A 130 -6.53 -8.99 -9.25
C ARG A 130 -5.68 -8.50 -10.42
N THR A 131 -6.33 -8.03 -11.48
CA THR A 131 -5.67 -7.52 -12.68
C THR A 131 -4.79 -6.32 -12.36
N VAL A 132 -5.30 -5.36 -11.57
CA VAL A 132 -4.52 -4.18 -11.18
C VAL A 132 -3.30 -4.58 -10.33
N LEU A 133 -3.45 -5.53 -9.41
CA LEU A 133 -2.34 -6.03 -8.61
C LEU A 133 -1.25 -6.65 -9.48
N ILE A 134 -1.62 -7.59 -10.35
CA ILE A 134 -0.68 -8.29 -11.26
C ILE A 134 0.04 -7.29 -12.18
N VAL A 135 -0.71 -6.39 -12.85
CA VAL A 135 -0.15 -5.43 -13.80
C VAL A 135 0.77 -4.42 -13.11
N SER A 136 0.37 -3.93 -11.94
CA SER A 136 1.20 -2.99 -11.17
C SER A 136 2.44 -3.67 -10.57
N SER A 137 2.34 -4.90 -10.08
CA SER A 137 3.50 -5.69 -9.63
C SER A 137 4.51 -5.95 -10.74
N LEU A 138 4.04 -6.34 -11.94
CA LEU A 138 4.91 -6.54 -13.10
C LEU A 138 5.60 -5.24 -13.52
N SER A 139 4.84 -4.16 -13.63
CA SER A 139 5.35 -2.84 -14.03
C SER A 139 6.35 -2.29 -13.00
N THR A 140 6.11 -2.52 -11.71
CA THR A 140 7.02 -2.16 -10.61
C THR A 140 8.32 -2.97 -10.69
N SER A 141 8.23 -4.27 -11.03
CA SER A 141 9.40 -5.13 -11.25
C SER A 141 10.26 -4.67 -12.44
N ILE A 142 9.62 -4.27 -13.54
CA ILE A 142 10.32 -3.70 -14.72
C ILE A 142 11.03 -2.39 -14.33
N CYS A 143 10.38 -1.49 -13.59
CA CYS A 143 11.01 -0.24 -13.15
C CYS A 143 12.19 -0.50 -12.21
N ALA A 144 12.08 -1.48 -11.30
CA ALA A 144 13.20 -1.88 -10.45
C ALA A 144 14.38 -2.45 -11.26
N ALA A 145 14.12 -3.20 -12.32
CA ALA A 145 15.16 -3.66 -13.24
C ALA A 145 15.84 -2.49 -13.99
N LEU A 146 15.07 -1.49 -14.42
CA LEU A 146 15.63 -0.27 -15.03
C LEU A 146 16.51 0.51 -14.06
N ILE A 147 16.17 0.54 -12.76
CA ILE A 147 17.03 1.14 -11.73
C ILE A 147 18.37 0.40 -11.66
N VAL A 148 18.36 -0.94 -11.58
CA VAL A 148 19.61 -1.74 -11.55
C VAL A 148 20.47 -1.49 -12.80
N ILE A 149 19.84 -1.48 -13.99
CA ILE A 149 20.56 -1.25 -15.26
C ILE A 149 21.13 0.18 -15.28
N GLY A 150 20.34 1.18 -14.89
CA GLY A 150 20.78 2.58 -14.83
C GLY A 150 21.95 2.77 -13.87
N SER A 151 21.88 2.17 -12.67
CA SER A 151 22.96 2.21 -11.69
C SER A 151 24.21 1.46 -12.16
N LYS A 152 24.06 0.44 -13.02
CA LYS A 152 25.19 -0.28 -13.62
C LYS A 152 25.90 0.47 -14.73
N LEU A 153 25.14 1.22 -15.51
CA LEU A 153 25.65 2.05 -16.60
C LEU A 153 26.09 3.45 -16.13
N ASP A 154 25.98 3.73 -14.83
CA ASP A 154 26.24 5.04 -14.21
C ASP A 154 25.43 6.18 -14.85
N LEU A 155 24.20 5.86 -15.29
CA LEU A 155 23.28 6.79 -15.95
C LEU A 155 22.33 7.41 -14.92
N GLY A 156 22.80 8.42 -14.19
CA GLY A 156 22.02 9.17 -13.20
C GLY A 156 20.59 9.56 -13.65
N PRO A 157 20.40 10.18 -14.83
CA PRO A 157 19.07 10.54 -15.32
C PRO A 157 18.12 9.35 -15.48
N MET A 158 18.64 8.21 -15.94
CA MET A 158 17.84 6.99 -16.12
C MET A 158 17.37 6.44 -14.77
N VAL A 159 18.25 6.43 -13.76
CA VAL A 159 17.91 6.00 -12.39
C VAL A 159 16.84 6.90 -11.79
N ALA A 160 16.99 8.22 -11.94
CA ALA A 160 16.00 9.18 -11.45
C ALA A 160 14.63 8.94 -12.08
N THR A 161 14.54 8.88 -13.41
CA THR A 161 13.27 8.64 -14.11
C THR A 161 12.66 7.30 -13.72
N ALA A 162 13.47 6.24 -13.62
CA ALA A 162 13.00 4.92 -13.22
C ALA A 162 12.46 4.88 -11.78
N MET A 163 13.06 5.62 -10.84
CA MET A 163 12.57 5.74 -9.45
C MET A 163 11.23 6.48 -9.38
N TYR A 164 11.04 7.55 -10.17
CA TYR A 164 9.76 8.25 -10.24
C TYR A 164 8.66 7.37 -10.84
N LEU A 165 8.96 6.67 -11.95
CA LEU A 165 8.04 5.72 -12.58
C LEU A 165 7.70 4.55 -11.65
N PHE A 166 8.70 4.01 -10.95
CA PHE A 166 8.51 2.97 -9.93
C PHE A 166 7.47 3.42 -8.89
N ASN A 167 7.62 4.63 -8.34
CA ASN A 167 6.72 5.15 -7.31
C ASN A 167 5.30 5.37 -7.88
N LEU A 168 5.19 5.95 -9.07
CA LEU A 168 3.92 6.15 -9.77
C LEU A 168 3.14 4.84 -9.96
N VAL A 169 3.80 3.84 -10.54
CA VAL A 169 3.20 2.53 -10.81
C VAL A 169 2.84 1.82 -9.51
N PHE A 170 3.71 1.86 -8.51
CA PHE A 170 3.45 1.28 -7.20
C PHE A 170 2.20 1.88 -6.56
N GLN A 171 2.09 3.20 -6.52
CA GLN A 171 0.93 3.90 -5.93
C GLN A 171 -0.36 3.67 -6.72
N SER A 172 -0.28 3.39 -8.02
CA SER A 172 -1.46 3.10 -8.85
C SER A 172 -2.05 1.69 -8.66
N GLY A 173 -1.42 0.81 -7.88
CA GLY A 173 -1.94 -0.54 -7.64
C GLY A 173 -1.48 -1.14 -6.32
N VAL A 174 -0.29 -1.74 -6.31
CA VAL A 174 0.28 -2.42 -5.13
C VAL A 174 0.22 -1.58 -3.84
N GLY A 175 0.27 -0.26 -3.95
CA GLY A 175 0.19 0.69 -2.83
C GLY A 175 -1.15 0.75 -2.08
N PHE A 176 -2.29 0.55 -2.75
CA PHE A 176 -3.61 0.65 -2.09
C PHE A 176 -4.44 -0.63 -2.19
N VAL A 177 -4.21 -1.48 -3.20
CA VAL A 177 -5.00 -2.70 -3.43
C VAL A 177 -5.00 -3.66 -2.23
N PRO A 178 -3.89 -3.89 -1.48
CA PRO A 178 -3.90 -4.72 -0.28
C PRO A 178 -4.85 -4.21 0.81
N TYR A 179 -4.94 -2.89 1.00
CA TYR A 179 -5.83 -2.27 1.97
C TYR A 179 -7.30 -2.42 1.57
N LEU A 180 -7.62 -2.20 0.29
CA LEU A 180 -8.98 -2.42 -0.22
C LEU A 180 -9.37 -3.90 -0.12
N SER A 181 -8.47 -4.80 -0.52
CA SER A 181 -8.72 -6.25 -0.48
C SER A 181 -8.96 -6.72 0.95
N ALA A 182 -8.25 -6.17 1.94
CA ALA A 182 -8.48 -6.48 3.35
C ALA A 182 -9.91 -6.10 3.81
N SER A 183 -10.42 -4.93 3.39
CA SER A 183 -11.78 -4.49 3.74
C SER A 183 -12.89 -5.24 3.01
N GLU A 184 -12.60 -5.79 1.81
CA GLU A 184 -13.59 -6.52 1.01
C GLU A 184 -13.66 -8.02 1.36
N LEU A 185 -12.53 -8.62 1.76
CA LEU A 185 -12.42 -10.07 2.01
C LEU A 185 -12.83 -10.48 3.43
N LEU A 186 -12.73 -9.56 4.40
CA LEU A 186 -12.95 -9.87 5.80
C LEU A 186 -14.35 -9.42 6.25
N PRO A 187 -15.10 -10.26 6.98
CA PRO A 187 -16.39 -9.85 7.51
C PRO A 187 -16.22 -8.76 8.58
N TYR A 188 -17.20 -7.85 8.65
CA TYR A 188 -17.13 -6.64 9.49
C TYR A 188 -16.87 -6.94 10.98
N ASN A 189 -17.35 -8.08 11.48
CA ASN A 189 -17.18 -8.52 12.86
C ASN A 189 -15.72 -8.80 13.26
N VAL A 190 -14.84 -9.15 12.32
CA VAL A 190 -13.40 -9.41 12.56
C VAL A 190 -12.49 -8.39 11.91
N LEU A 191 -13.03 -7.58 10.98
CA LEU A 191 -12.26 -6.64 10.19
C LEU A 191 -11.41 -5.71 11.07
N GLY A 192 -11.96 -5.17 12.16
CA GLY A 192 -11.22 -4.30 13.06
C GLY A 192 -10.01 -4.99 13.70
N SER A 193 -10.20 -6.18 14.25
CA SER A 193 -9.12 -6.94 14.91
C SER A 193 -8.05 -7.39 13.93
N ILE A 194 -8.44 -7.95 12.78
CA ILE A 194 -7.50 -8.40 11.75
C ILE A 194 -6.79 -7.22 11.07
N SER A 195 -7.47 -6.09 10.86
CA SER A 195 -6.83 -4.88 10.33
C SER A 195 -5.76 -4.34 11.29
N GLY A 196 -6.02 -4.40 12.61
CA GLY A 196 -5.01 -4.06 13.62
C GLY A 196 -3.79 -4.99 13.58
N LEU A 197 -4.01 -6.30 13.41
CA LEU A 197 -2.94 -7.28 13.23
C LEU A 197 -2.15 -7.03 11.93
N ALA A 198 -2.86 -6.80 10.82
CA ALA A 198 -2.28 -6.50 9.52
C ALA A 198 -1.46 -5.21 9.54
N ALA A 199 -1.95 -4.16 10.21
CA ALA A 199 -1.21 -2.93 10.44
C ALA A 199 0.05 -3.17 11.27
N SER A 200 -0.02 -4.02 12.31
CA SER A 200 1.13 -4.36 13.15
C SER A 200 2.20 -5.10 12.33
N VAL A 201 1.78 -6.11 11.54
CA VAL A 201 2.66 -6.85 10.62
C VAL A 201 3.27 -5.92 9.58
N ASN A 202 2.47 -5.00 9.02
CA ASN A 202 2.93 -4.01 8.06
C ASN A 202 3.99 -3.08 8.67
N CYS A 203 3.78 -2.59 9.89
CA CYS A 203 4.75 -1.78 10.62
C CYS A 203 6.04 -2.56 10.95
N LEU A 204 5.91 -3.81 11.39
CA LEU A 204 7.08 -4.67 11.64
C LEU A 204 7.88 -4.92 10.36
N THR A 205 7.19 -5.20 9.25
CA THR A 205 7.84 -5.44 7.96
C THR A 205 8.51 -4.16 7.45
N LEU A 206 7.86 -3.01 7.60
CA LEU A 206 8.47 -1.70 7.31
C LEU A 206 9.75 -1.47 8.12
N PHE A 207 9.72 -1.77 9.42
CA PHE A 207 10.90 -1.65 10.28
C PHE A 207 12.04 -2.54 9.80
N VAL A 208 11.75 -3.81 9.51
CA VAL A 208 12.73 -4.77 9.00
C VAL A 208 13.32 -4.30 7.66
N VAL A 209 12.49 -3.92 6.69
CA VAL A 209 12.95 -3.44 5.38
C VAL A 209 13.80 -2.19 5.54
N SER A 210 13.39 -1.24 6.40
CA SER A 210 14.15 -0.01 6.64
C SER A 210 15.53 -0.28 7.27
N PHE A 211 15.65 -1.30 8.13
CA PHE A 211 16.93 -1.68 8.71
C PHE A 211 17.82 -2.47 7.75
N VAL A 212 17.22 -3.34 6.93
CA VAL A 212 17.93 -4.19 5.98
C VAL A 212 18.39 -3.38 4.75
N PHE A 213 17.67 -2.34 4.36
CA PHE A 213 17.95 -1.56 3.15
C PHE A 213 19.37 -0.96 3.12
N PRO A 214 19.87 -0.26 4.16
CA PRO A 214 21.26 0.23 4.17
C PRO A 214 22.32 -0.88 4.15
N ILE A 215 22.00 -2.05 4.71
CA ILE A 215 22.90 -3.22 4.70
C ILE A 215 23.00 -3.77 3.27
N LEU A 216 21.85 -3.90 2.59
CA LEU A 216 21.80 -4.31 1.19
C LEU A 216 22.50 -3.28 0.29
N ASP A 217 22.36 -1.99 0.55
CA ASP A 217 23.01 -0.94 -0.25
C ASP A 217 24.54 -1.05 -0.18
N LYS A 218 25.10 -1.24 1.03
CA LYS A 218 26.54 -1.48 1.22
C LYS A 218 27.02 -2.78 0.59
N ALA A 219 26.21 -3.84 0.60
CA ALA A 219 26.59 -5.16 0.11
C ALA A 219 26.46 -5.29 -1.42
N LEU A 220 25.40 -4.72 -2.00
CA LEU A 220 25.00 -4.94 -3.39
C LEU A 220 25.26 -3.72 -4.28
N GLY A 221 25.37 -2.51 -3.72
CA GLY A 221 25.55 -1.25 -4.43
C GLY A 221 24.60 -1.14 -5.65
N PRO A 222 25.12 -1.19 -6.89
CA PRO A 222 24.28 -1.08 -8.09
C PRO A 222 23.25 -2.20 -8.27
N TYR A 223 23.38 -3.32 -7.54
CA TYR A 223 22.42 -4.43 -7.54
C TYR A 223 21.38 -4.35 -6.41
N LEU A 224 21.33 -3.26 -5.65
CA LEU A 224 20.42 -3.06 -4.51
C LEU A 224 18.97 -3.46 -4.79
N PHE A 225 18.48 -3.17 -6.00
CA PHE A 225 17.08 -3.44 -6.37
C PHE A 225 16.78 -4.89 -6.76
N THR A 226 17.80 -5.73 -6.95
CA THR A 226 17.65 -7.14 -7.35
C THR A 226 16.77 -7.99 -6.43
N PRO A 227 16.94 -7.99 -5.09
CA PRO A 227 16.04 -8.74 -4.19
C PRO A 227 14.58 -8.24 -4.27
N PHE A 228 14.37 -6.95 -4.50
CA PHE A 228 13.02 -6.38 -4.65
C PHE A 228 12.36 -6.80 -5.98
N ILE A 229 13.13 -6.95 -7.07
CA ILE A 229 12.65 -7.52 -8.34
C ILE A 229 12.13 -8.95 -8.12
N ALA A 230 12.89 -9.79 -7.41
CA ALA A 230 12.50 -11.17 -7.14
C ALA A 230 11.19 -11.23 -6.35
N THR A 231 11.04 -10.41 -5.31
CA THR A 231 9.81 -10.37 -4.50
C THR A 231 8.62 -9.84 -5.31
N ASN A 232 8.81 -8.77 -6.09
CA ASN A 232 7.74 -8.24 -6.95
C ASN A 232 7.29 -9.24 -8.02
N PHE A 233 8.23 -10.01 -8.57
CA PHE A 233 7.93 -11.08 -9.52
C PHE A 233 7.19 -12.24 -8.85
N LEU A 234 7.54 -12.57 -7.60
CA LEU A 234 6.81 -13.55 -6.81
C LEU A 234 5.36 -13.09 -6.57
N THR A 235 5.15 -11.82 -6.21
CA THR A 235 3.81 -11.24 -6.07
C THR A 235 3.02 -11.28 -7.37
N PHE A 236 3.68 -11.11 -8.52
CA PHE A 236 3.04 -11.30 -9.83
C PHE A 236 2.59 -12.75 -10.07
N LEU A 237 3.38 -13.75 -9.66
CA LEU A 237 3.03 -15.16 -9.83
C LEU A 237 1.89 -15.63 -8.92
N PHE A 238 1.86 -15.14 -7.68
CA PHE A 238 0.83 -15.50 -6.69
C PHE A 238 -0.37 -14.53 -6.67
N GLY A 239 -0.35 -13.50 -7.52
CA GLY A 239 -1.38 -12.47 -7.63
C GLY A 239 -2.65 -12.89 -8.36
#